data_AF-A0A7V5PPI6-F1
#
_entry.id   AF-A0A7V5PPI6-F1
#
_cell.length_a   1.000
_cell.length_b   1.000
_cell.length_c   1.000
_cell.angle_alpha   90.00
_cell.angle_beta   90.00
_cell.angle_gamma   90.00
#
_symmetry.space_group_name_H-M   'P 1'
#
loop_
_entity.id
_entity.type
_entity.pdbx_description
1 polymer ?
#
loop_
_entity_poly.entity_id
_entity_poly.type
_entity_poly.pdbx_seq_one_letter_code
_entity_poly.pdbx_strand_id
1 'polypeptide(L)' 'LDGYLEKAQKAGAQVDVPKMPVKGIGWIAYCKDTEGNLFGMIQYDPNAA' A
#
# COMPACT_ATOMS: atom_id res chain seq x y z
N LEU A 1 5.54 0.75 -5.60
CA LEU A 1 4.32 0.57 -4.78
C LEU A 1 3.09 1.08 -5.54
N ASP A 2 3.17 2.25 -6.17
CA ASP A 2 2.05 2.90 -6.87
C ASP A 2 1.36 2.00 -7.92
N GLY A 3 2.14 1.32 -8.78
CA GLY A 3 1.56 0.40 -9.77
C GLY A 3 0.84 -0.82 -9.18
N TYR A 4 1.17 -1.24 -7.97
CA TYR A 4 0.46 -2.33 -7.28
C TYR A 4 -0.79 -1.82 -6.56
N LEU A 5 -0.76 -0.60 -6.01
CA LEU A 5 -1.94 0.08 -5.49
C LEU A 5 -2.99 0.32 -6.58
N GLU A 6 -2.57 0.66 -7.79
CA GLU A 6 -3.47 0.80 -8.94
C GLU A 6 -4.12 -0.54 -9.31
N LYS A 7 -3.34 -1.63 -9.32
CA LYS A 7 -3.88 -2.99 -9.57
C LYS A 7 -4.89 -3.41 -8.50
N ALA A 8 -4.58 -3.15 -7.23
CA ALA A 8 -5.49 -3.44 -6.12
C ALA A 8 -6.82 -2.69 -6.27
N GLN A 9 -6.77 -1.40 -6.59
CA GLN A 9 -7.96 -0.59 -6.85
C GLN A 9 -8.77 -1.09 -8.06
N LYS A 10 -8.10 -1.44 -9.17
CA LYS A 10 -8.76 -2.06 -10.34
C LYS A 10 -9.41 -3.40 -10.02
N ALA A 11 -8.90 -4.13 -9.03
CA ALA A 11 -9.48 -5.37 -8.53
C ALA A 11 -10.62 -5.17 -7.51
N GLY A 12 -10.96 -3.92 -7.17
CA GLY A 12 -12.05 -3.59 -6.25
C GLY A 12 -11.63 -3.30 -4.81
N ALA A 13 -10.32 -3.33 -4.51
CA ALA A 13 -9.83 -2.94 -3.20
C ALA A 13 -9.84 -1.41 -3.00
N GLN A 14 -10.01 -0.97 -1.76
CA GLN A 14 -9.98 0.45 -1.39
C GLN A 14 -8.71 0.77 -0.61
N VAL A 15 -8.11 1.93 -0.87
CA VAL A 15 -6.96 2.40 -0.07
C VAL A 15 -7.48 2.92 1.26
N ASP A 16 -7.21 2.20 2.35
CA ASP A 16 -7.65 2.53 3.71
C ASP A 16 -6.60 3.41 4.41
N VAL A 17 -5.31 3.12 4.17
CA VAL A 17 -4.19 3.96 4.59
C VAL A 17 -3.36 4.29 3.34
N PRO A 18 -3.25 5.58 2.96
CA PRO A 18 -2.44 6.02 1.83
C PRO A 18 -0.97 5.61 1.95
N LYS A 19 -0.28 5.63 0.81
CA LYS A 19 1.17 5.42 0.77
C LYS A 19 1.89 6.44 1.67
N MET A 20 2.67 5.96 2.63
CA MET A 20 3.50 6.79 3.51
C MET A 20 4.92 6.22 3.63
N PRO A 21 5.94 7.08 3.84
CA PRO A 21 7.30 6.64 4.08
C PRO A 21 7.46 6.12 5.51
N VAL A 22 8.27 5.08 5.67
CA VAL A 22 8.76 4.57 6.94
C VAL A 22 10.28 4.62 6.89
N LYS A 23 10.85 5.56 7.65
CA LYS A 23 12.29 5.84 7.65
C LYS A 23 13.10 4.57 7.93
N GLY A 24 14.05 4.28 7.04
CA GLY A 24 14.93 3.10 7.13
C GLY A 24 14.30 1.78 6.67
N ILE A 25 13.05 1.78 6.20
CA ILE A 25 12.38 0.58 5.67
C ILE A 25 11.91 0.81 4.24
N GLY A 26 11.10 1.85 3.99
CA GLY A 26 10.52 2.07 2.67
C GLY A 26 9.11 2.64 2.70
N TRP A 27 8.36 2.40 1.65
CA TRP A 27 6.98 2.87 1.50
C TRP A 27 6.01 1.79 1.93
N ILE A 28 5.00 2.17 2.71
CA ILE A 28 3.91 1.28 3.13
C ILE A 28 2.57 1.88 2.75
N ALA A 29 1.61 1.03 2.41
CA ALA A 29 0.21 1.38 2.21
C ALA A 29 -0.68 0.23 2.67
N TYR A 30 -1.92 0.53 3.05
CA TYR A 30 -2.90 -0.49 3.40
C TYR A 30 -4.14 -0.37 2.52
N CYS A 31 -4.61 -1.52 2.06
CA CYS A 31 -5.83 -1.65 1.30
C CYS A 31 -6.80 -2.58 2.00
N LYS A 32 -8.08 -2.35 1.75
CA LYS A 32 -9.18 -3.22 2.16
C LYS A 32 -9.73 -3.90 0.92
N ASP A 33 -9.80 -5.23 0.91
CA ASP A 33 -10.36 -5.98 -0.22
C ASP A 33 -11.90 -5.86 -0.32
N THR A 34 -12.50 -6.55 -1.28
CA THR A 34 -13.95 -6.55 -1.51
C THR A 34 -14.76 -7.20 -0.39
N GLU A 35 -14.11 -7.96 0.50
CA GLU A 35 -14.71 -8.64 1.64
C GLU A 35 -14.49 -7.87 2.96
N GLY A 36 -13.76 -6.76 2.90
CA GLY A 36 -13.45 -5.94 4.07
C GLY A 36 -12.16 -6.31 4.79
N ASN A 37 -11.37 -7.25 4.26
CA ASN A 37 -10.11 -7.67 4.88
C ASN A 37 -9.01 -6.64 4.60
N LEU A 38 -8.28 -6.28 5.66
CA LEU A 38 -7.15 -5.37 5.55
C LEU A 38 -5.88 -6.12 5.17
N PHE A 39 -5.16 -5.62 4.16
CA PHE A 39 -3.84 -6.11 3.79
C PHE A 39 -2.86 -4.96 3.56
N GLY A 40 -1.61 -5.17 3.97
CA GLY A 40 -0.52 -4.21 3.80
C GLY A 40 0.34 -4.54 2.60
N MET A 41 0.83 -3.51 1.92
CA MET A 41 1.85 -3.62 0.88
C MET A 41 3.05 -2.76 1.27
N ILE A 42 4.24 -3.34 1.15
CA ILE A 42 5.49 -2.66 1.45
C ILE A 42 6.41 -2.69 0.23
N GLN A 43 7.01 -1.55 -0.09
CA GLN A 43 8.13 -1.44 -1.02
C GLN A 43 9.34 -1.03 -0.22
N TYR A 44 10.33 -1.93 -0.13
CA TYR A 44 11.60 -1.61 0.51
C TYR A 44 12.30 -0.47 -0.22
N ASP A 45 12.62 0.59 0.52
CA ASP A 45 13.32 1.77 0.06
C ASP A 45 13.98 2.45 1.28
N PRO A 46 15.25 2.16 1.59
CA PRO A 46 15.90 2.70 2.78
C PRO A 46 16.06 4.23 2.75
N ASN A 47 15.84 4.87 1.59
CA ASN A 47 15.91 6.32 1.40
C ASN A 47 14.53 6.99 1.38
N ALA A 48 13.43 6.25 1.61
CA ALA A 48 12.10 6.82 1.69
C ALA A 48 12.02 7.85 2.84
N ALA A 49 11.52 9.05 2.53
CA ALA A 49 11.45 10.20 3.43
C ALA A 49 10.15 10.98 3.22
#